data_AF-A0A2A5X4C4-F1
#
_entry.id   AF-A0A2A5X4C4-F1
#
_cell.length_a   1.000
_cell.length_b   1.000
_cell.length_c   1.000
_cell.angle_alpha   90.00
_cell.angle_beta   90.00
_cell.angle_gamma   90.00
#
_symmetry.space_group_name_H-M   'P 1'
#
loop_
_entity.id
_entity.type
_entity.pdbx_description
1 polymer ?
#
loop_
_entity_poly.entity_id
_entity_poly.type
_entity_poly.pdbx_seq_one_letter_code
_entity_poly.pdbx_strand_id
1 'polypeptide(L)'
;MLLTALLILGITILVFVFLYFVPVNLWITAQFSGVKTGLLELVFMRVRRVPPSIVVNSLITATKAGLAIKDDIESTARVLQAPDLETHYLAGGNVPQVITALISAEKANIELTFKQATAIDLAGRDVFEAVTMSVTPKVINTPNVAAVAADGIQLIAKARVTVRANISQLVGGAGEETILARVGEGIVSSIGSSRTHKEVLENPDKISKLVLGRGLDAGTAYEILSIDIADIDIGKNIGAILQTDQAEADLKVAEAKAEERRAMAVAAEQEMIAKAQEARAKVILAEAEVPKAMAGAFKDGNLGILDYYKFQNIQADTEMRESIADNKPKSTGKSNKGN
;
A
#
# COMPACT_ATOMS: atom_id res chain seq x y z
N MET A 1 -73.14 -43.32 22.02
CA MET A 1 -71.99 -43.80 21.22
C MET A 1 -71.32 -42.70 20.41
N LEU A 2 -72.05 -41.85 19.70
CA LEU A 2 -71.46 -40.69 18.98
C LEU A 2 -70.80 -39.66 19.91
N LEU A 3 -71.46 -39.25 21.00
CA LEU A 3 -70.90 -38.29 21.96
C LEU A 3 -69.63 -38.82 22.65
N THR A 4 -69.65 -40.09 23.04
CA THR A 4 -68.49 -40.78 23.64
C THR A 4 -67.34 -40.92 22.65
N ALA A 5 -67.61 -41.21 21.38
CA ALA A 5 -66.60 -41.26 20.33
C ALA A 5 -65.99 -39.88 20.04
N LEU A 6 -66.80 -38.81 20.04
CA LEU A 6 -66.34 -37.43 19.86
C LEU A 6 -65.46 -36.95 21.03
N LEU A 7 -65.80 -37.37 22.25
CA LEU A 7 -65.05 -37.03 23.46
C LEU A 7 -63.72 -37.79 23.52
N ILE A 8 -63.71 -39.07 23.15
CA ILE A 8 -62.48 -39.86 23.00
C ILE A 8 -61.59 -39.29 21.88
N LEU A 9 -62.17 -38.91 20.74
CA LEU A 9 -61.44 -38.29 19.63
C LEU A 9 -60.86 -36.94 20.03
N GLY A 10 -61.63 -36.10 20.75
CA GLY A 10 -61.18 -34.82 21.28
C GLY A 10 -60.03 -34.96 22.28
N ILE A 11 -60.12 -35.91 23.22
CA ILE A 11 -59.03 -36.21 24.16
C ILE A 11 -57.80 -36.74 23.42
N THR A 12 -57.99 -37.62 22.44
CA THR A 12 -56.89 -38.18 21.66
C THR A 12 -56.15 -37.07 20.90
N ILE A 13 -56.87 -36.17 20.22
CA ILE A 13 -56.29 -35.01 19.54
C ILE A 13 -55.57 -34.09 20.54
N LEU A 14 -56.17 -33.81 21.69
CA LEU A 14 -55.56 -32.98 22.73
C LEU A 14 -54.26 -33.60 23.27
N VAL A 15 -54.23 -34.91 23.47
CA VAL A 15 -53.02 -35.64 23.88
C VAL A 15 -51.95 -35.59 22.79
N PHE A 16 -52.30 -35.75 21.52
CA PHE A 16 -51.34 -35.63 20.41
C PHE A 16 -50.78 -34.21 20.27
N VAL A 17 -51.62 -33.18 20.43
CA VAL A 17 -51.17 -31.77 20.44
C VAL A 17 -50.26 -31.50 21.64
N PHE A 18 -50.59 -32.04 22.81
CA PHE A 18 -49.76 -31.93 24.01
C PHE A 18 -48.40 -32.64 23.83
N LEU A 19 -48.38 -33.87 23.31
CA LEU A 19 -47.14 -34.61 23.05
C LEU A 19 -46.28 -33.96 21.94
N TYR A 20 -46.91 -33.33 20.95
CA TYR A 20 -46.20 -32.56 19.93
C TYR A 20 -45.54 -31.31 20.52
N PHE A 21 -46.24 -30.64 21.44
CA PHE A 21 -45.78 -29.40 22.07
C PHE A 21 -44.78 -29.62 23.22
N VAL A 22 -44.82 -30.76 23.91
CA VAL A 22 -43.88 -31.09 24.99
C VAL A 22 -42.84 -32.09 24.46
N PRO A 23 -41.54 -31.73 24.41
CA PRO A 23 -40.53 -32.64 23.91
C PRO A 23 -40.13 -33.67 24.97
N VAL A 24 -41.00 -34.65 25.23
CA VAL A 24 -40.82 -35.66 26.30
C VAL A 24 -39.54 -36.49 26.08
N ASN A 25 -39.21 -36.83 24.83
CA ASN A 25 -37.99 -37.59 24.51
C ASN A 25 -36.70 -36.83 24.89
N LEU A 26 -36.65 -35.52 24.64
CA LEU A 26 -35.51 -34.68 25.02
C LEU A 26 -35.39 -34.56 26.54
N TRP A 27 -36.52 -34.43 27.24
CA TRP A 27 -36.54 -34.38 28.71
C TRP A 27 -36.00 -35.66 29.34
N ILE A 28 -36.43 -36.82 28.85
CA ILE A 28 -35.93 -38.12 29.30
C ILE A 28 -34.40 -38.19 29.11
N THR A 29 -33.91 -37.78 27.93
CA THR A 29 -32.48 -37.80 27.60
C THR A 29 -31.66 -36.86 28.49
N ALA A 30 -32.21 -35.68 28.82
CA ALA A 30 -31.59 -34.71 29.72
C ALA A 30 -31.46 -35.26 31.14
N GLN A 31 -32.53 -35.88 31.66
CA GLN A 31 -32.56 -36.43 33.01
C GLN A 31 -31.56 -37.58 33.19
N PHE A 32 -31.50 -38.51 32.22
CA PHE A 32 -30.51 -39.59 32.23
C PHE A 32 -29.07 -39.09 32.07
N SER A 33 -28.89 -37.92 31.47
CA SER A 33 -27.57 -37.28 31.33
C SER A 33 -27.18 -36.41 32.54
N GLY A 34 -28.00 -36.39 33.61
CA GLY A 34 -27.73 -35.62 34.82
C GLY A 34 -28.03 -34.12 34.73
N VAL A 35 -28.71 -33.67 33.66
CA VAL A 35 -29.08 -32.27 33.45
C VAL A 35 -30.43 -31.99 34.11
N LYS A 36 -30.45 -31.07 35.09
CA LYS A 36 -31.65 -30.70 35.85
C LYS A 36 -32.52 -29.69 35.08
N THR A 37 -33.15 -30.10 33.98
CA THR A 37 -34.13 -29.26 33.26
C THR A 37 -35.56 -29.74 33.48
N GLY A 38 -36.45 -28.80 33.83
CA GLY A 38 -37.85 -29.10 34.09
C GLY A 38 -38.67 -29.28 32.80
N LEU A 39 -39.74 -30.09 32.84
CA LEU A 39 -40.64 -30.25 31.70
C LEU A 39 -41.30 -28.92 31.31
N LEU A 40 -41.62 -28.08 32.30
CA LEU A 40 -42.18 -26.73 32.11
C LEU A 40 -41.16 -25.77 31.46
N GLU A 41 -39.87 -25.92 31.78
CA GLU A 41 -38.80 -25.07 31.24
C GLU A 41 -38.63 -25.28 29.73
N LEU A 42 -38.68 -26.54 29.27
CA LEU A 42 -38.66 -26.90 27.84
C LEU A 42 -39.85 -26.32 27.07
N VAL A 43 -41.00 -26.20 27.73
CA VAL A 43 -42.19 -25.58 27.16
C VAL A 43 -41.99 -24.06 27.07
N PHE A 44 -41.48 -23.42 28.13
CA PHE A 44 -41.19 -21.98 28.14
C PHE A 44 -40.15 -21.59 27.09
N MET A 45 -39.14 -22.44 26.82
CA MET A 45 -38.17 -22.23 25.73
C MET A 45 -38.86 -22.07 24.37
N ARG A 46 -39.83 -22.94 24.04
CA ARG A 46 -40.58 -22.83 22.78
C ARG A 46 -41.40 -21.55 22.72
N VAL A 47 -42.01 -21.14 23.82
CA VAL A 47 -42.77 -19.87 23.90
C VAL A 47 -41.86 -18.67 23.64
N ARG A 48 -40.61 -18.72 24.11
CA ARG A 48 -39.56 -17.71 23.85
C ARG A 48 -38.91 -17.82 22.47
N ARG A 49 -39.38 -18.73 21.59
CA ARG A 49 -38.81 -19.04 20.26
C ARG A 49 -37.37 -19.56 20.30
N VAL A 50 -36.95 -20.20 21.40
CA VAL A 50 -35.67 -20.91 21.49
C VAL A 50 -35.90 -22.40 21.26
N PRO A 51 -35.20 -23.05 20.30
CA PRO A 51 -35.33 -24.48 20.06
C PRO A 51 -34.73 -25.28 21.23
N PRO A 52 -35.55 -26.04 22.00
CA PRO A 52 -35.06 -26.75 23.19
C PRO A 52 -34.00 -27.81 22.88
N SER A 53 -34.01 -28.37 21.67
CA SER A 53 -33.04 -29.38 21.23
C SER A 53 -31.60 -28.87 21.27
N ILE A 54 -31.35 -27.66 20.77
CA ILE A 54 -29.99 -27.08 20.69
C ILE A 54 -29.46 -26.80 22.10
N VAL A 55 -30.28 -26.20 22.96
CA VAL A 55 -29.90 -25.86 24.34
C VAL A 55 -29.65 -27.13 25.16
N VAL A 56 -30.58 -28.08 25.15
CA VAL A 56 -30.47 -29.31 25.94
C VAL A 56 -29.30 -30.17 25.49
N ASN A 57 -29.08 -30.36 24.19
CA ASN A 57 -27.95 -31.13 23.68
C ASN A 57 -26.61 -30.48 24.07
N SER A 58 -26.54 -29.15 24.03
CA SER A 58 -25.35 -28.40 24.43
C SER A 58 -25.10 -28.51 25.95
N LEU A 59 -26.15 -28.45 26.78
CA LEU A 59 -26.05 -28.69 28.23
C LEU A 59 -25.61 -30.11 28.56
N ILE A 60 -26.16 -31.11 27.88
CA ILE A 60 -25.76 -32.52 28.04
C ILE A 60 -24.26 -32.67 27.73
N THR A 61 -23.81 -32.06 26.64
CA THR A 61 -22.41 -32.11 26.22
C THR A 61 -21.49 -31.43 27.24
N ALA A 62 -21.87 -30.24 27.73
CA ALA A 62 -21.12 -29.51 28.75
C ALA A 62 -21.06 -30.27 30.09
N THR A 63 -22.19 -30.85 30.53
CA THR A 63 -22.28 -31.60 31.80
C THR A 63 -21.46 -32.88 31.74
N LYS A 64 -21.52 -33.62 30.63
CA LYS A 64 -20.70 -34.84 30.43
C LYS A 64 -19.21 -34.53 30.33
N ALA A 65 -18.85 -33.35 29.84
CA ALA A 65 -17.47 -32.86 29.83
C ALA A 65 -16.99 -32.36 31.21
N GLY A 66 -17.88 -32.27 32.21
CA GLY A 66 -17.55 -31.79 33.55
C GLY A 66 -17.28 -30.28 33.60
N LEU A 67 -17.80 -29.50 32.64
CA LEU A 67 -17.56 -28.07 32.59
C LEU A 67 -18.15 -27.35 33.81
N ALA A 68 -17.29 -26.74 34.62
CA ALA A 68 -17.66 -25.80 35.66
C ALA A 68 -17.39 -24.38 35.13
N ILE A 69 -18.43 -23.58 34.96
CA ILE A 69 -18.32 -22.26 34.36
C ILE A 69 -17.93 -21.23 35.41
N LYS A 70 -16.97 -20.40 35.05
CA LYS A 70 -16.67 -19.15 35.74
C LYS A 70 -17.31 -18.01 34.95
N ASP A 71 -18.16 -17.23 35.60
CA ASP A 71 -18.76 -16.03 35.00
C ASP A 71 -17.75 -14.89 34.90
N ASP A 72 -16.79 -14.84 35.83
CA ASP A 72 -15.74 -13.84 35.97
C ASP A 72 -14.49 -14.53 36.56
N ILE A 73 -13.30 -13.94 36.38
CA ILE A 73 -12.00 -14.53 36.80
C ILE A 73 -11.97 -14.85 38.31
N GLU A 74 -12.74 -14.11 39.12
CA GLU A 74 -12.84 -14.27 40.58
C GLU A 74 -14.11 -15.00 41.06
N SER A 75 -15.06 -15.32 40.17
CA SER A 75 -16.33 -15.90 40.61
C SER A 75 -16.24 -17.41 40.87
N THR A 76 -17.01 -17.87 41.87
CA THR A 76 -17.10 -19.29 42.22
C THR A 76 -17.59 -20.09 41.02
N ALA A 77 -16.89 -21.17 40.69
CA ALA A 77 -17.26 -22.05 39.58
C ALA A 77 -18.69 -22.57 39.79
N ARG A 78 -19.60 -22.20 38.88
CA ARG A 78 -21.00 -22.62 38.89
C ARG A 78 -21.29 -23.56 37.74
N VAL A 79 -22.33 -24.39 37.91
CA VAL A 79 -22.81 -25.25 36.83
C VAL A 79 -23.54 -24.39 35.80
N LEU A 80 -23.27 -24.63 34.52
CA LEU A 80 -23.95 -24.00 33.40
C LEU A 80 -25.47 -24.21 33.49
N GLN A 81 -26.25 -23.13 33.43
CA GLN A 81 -27.70 -23.21 33.47
C GLN A 81 -28.31 -23.00 32.08
N ALA A 82 -29.54 -23.49 31.90
CA ALA A 82 -30.28 -23.30 30.65
C ALA A 82 -30.52 -21.82 30.27
N PRO A 83 -30.82 -20.90 31.20
CA PRO A 83 -31.07 -19.50 30.87
C PRO A 83 -29.86 -18.78 30.24
N ASP A 84 -28.63 -19.16 30.60
CA ASP A 84 -27.42 -18.54 30.03
C ASP A 84 -27.31 -18.84 28.52
N LEU A 85 -27.56 -20.10 28.14
CA LEU A 85 -27.55 -20.52 26.74
C LEU A 85 -28.76 -20.01 25.96
N GLU A 86 -29.93 -19.94 26.60
CA GLU A 86 -31.11 -19.29 26.01
C GLU A 86 -30.80 -17.83 25.68
N THR A 87 -30.18 -17.09 26.61
CA THR A 87 -29.84 -15.67 26.42
C THR A 87 -28.87 -15.50 25.26
N HIS A 88 -27.83 -16.34 25.16
CA HIS A 88 -26.89 -16.30 24.05
C HIS A 88 -27.54 -16.64 22.71
N TYR A 89 -28.42 -17.65 22.67
CA TYR A 89 -29.16 -18.01 21.47
C TYR A 89 -30.10 -16.87 21.03
N LEU A 90 -30.79 -16.23 21.97
CA LEU A 90 -31.67 -15.09 21.69
C LEU A 90 -30.91 -13.86 21.20
N ALA A 91 -29.65 -13.69 21.62
CA ALA A 91 -28.74 -12.67 21.10
C ALA A 91 -28.24 -12.98 19.66
N GLY A 92 -28.58 -14.14 19.11
CA GLY A 92 -28.21 -14.56 17.75
C GLY A 92 -26.91 -15.36 17.67
N GLY A 93 -26.37 -15.82 18.80
CA GLY A 93 -25.12 -16.59 18.86
C GLY A 93 -25.28 -18.10 18.62
N ASN A 94 -24.16 -18.75 18.32
CA ASN A 94 -24.04 -20.19 18.09
C ASN A 94 -23.67 -20.96 19.37
N VAL A 95 -24.70 -21.43 20.08
CA VAL A 95 -24.55 -22.17 21.34
C VAL A 95 -23.69 -23.44 21.22
N PRO A 96 -23.91 -24.36 20.25
CA PRO A 96 -23.08 -25.57 20.10
C PRO A 96 -21.59 -25.28 19.94
N GLN A 97 -21.24 -24.25 19.19
CA GLN A 97 -19.85 -23.88 18.90
C GLN A 97 -19.14 -23.33 20.13
N VAL A 98 -19.80 -22.44 20.89
CA VAL A 98 -19.30 -21.90 22.15
C VAL A 98 -19.04 -23.01 23.17
N ILE A 99 -19.95 -23.97 23.34
CA ILE A 99 -19.74 -25.09 24.25
C ILE A 99 -18.57 -25.97 23.81
N THR A 100 -18.46 -26.28 22.53
CA THR A 100 -17.35 -27.10 22.01
C THR A 100 -16.01 -26.39 22.21
N ALA A 101 -15.97 -25.06 22.03
CA ALA A 101 -14.79 -24.24 22.29
C ALA A 101 -14.41 -24.23 23.78
N LEU A 102 -15.38 -24.08 24.69
CA LEU A 102 -15.16 -24.13 26.13
C LEU A 102 -14.61 -25.50 26.60
N ILE A 103 -15.15 -26.60 26.07
CA ILE A 103 -14.63 -27.95 26.36
C ILE A 103 -13.18 -28.08 25.89
N SER A 104 -12.87 -27.53 24.71
CA SER A 104 -11.52 -27.58 24.15
C SER A 104 -10.54 -26.72 24.95
N ALA A 105 -10.99 -25.55 25.40
CA ALA A 105 -10.20 -24.64 26.24
C ALA A 105 -9.87 -25.27 27.60
N GLU A 106 -10.86 -25.87 28.28
CA GLU A 106 -10.66 -26.55 29.56
C GLU A 106 -9.66 -27.71 29.44
N LYS A 107 -9.80 -28.54 28.40
CA LYS A 107 -8.87 -29.64 28.12
C LYS A 107 -7.45 -29.17 27.80
N ALA A 108 -7.32 -28.00 27.21
CA ALA A 108 -6.04 -27.37 26.89
C ALA A 108 -5.51 -26.49 28.02
N ASN A 109 -6.19 -26.44 29.17
CA ASN A 109 -5.86 -25.59 30.32
C ASN A 109 -5.74 -24.09 29.96
N ILE A 110 -6.67 -23.62 29.12
CA ILE A 110 -6.77 -22.23 28.68
C ILE A 110 -7.88 -21.54 29.48
N GLU A 111 -7.56 -20.39 30.06
CA GLU A 111 -8.53 -19.58 30.80
C GLU A 111 -9.50 -18.86 29.84
N LEU A 112 -10.61 -19.53 29.49
CA LEU A 112 -11.70 -18.98 28.70
C LEU A 112 -12.98 -18.93 29.54
N THR A 113 -13.45 -17.73 29.88
CA THR A 113 -14.74 -17.56 30.57
C THR A 113 -15.91 -17.68 29.61
N PHE A 114 -17.09 -18.06 30.12
CA PHE A 114 -18.30 -18.15 29.30
C PHE A 114 -18.66 -16.80 28.67
N LYS A 115 -18.52 -15.70 29.41
CA LYS A 115 -18.77 -14.33 28.90
C LYS A 115 -17.82 -13.95 27.77
N GLN A 116 -16.54 -14.33 27.85
CA GLN A 116 -15.58 -14.09 26.77
C GLN A 116 -15.94 -14.91 25.53
N ALA A 117 -16.25 -16.19 25.71
CA ALA A 117 -16.63 -17.07 24.61
C ALA A 117 -17.88 -16.57 23.87
N THR A 118 -18.91 -16.12 24.60
CA THR A 118 -20.12 -15.54 23.99
C THR A 118 -19.85 -14.19 23.33
N ALA A 119 -18.99 -13.35 23.90
CA ALA A 119 -18.61 -12.08 23.29
C ALA A 119 -17.83 -12.27 21.98
N ILE A 120 -16.95 -13.27 21.89
CA ILE A 120 -16.20 -13.61 20.67
C ILE A 120 -17.17 -14.06 19.56
N ASP A 121 -18.12 -14.93 19.90
CA ASP A 121 -19.13 -15.43 18.96
C ASP A 121 -20.05 -14.31 18.45
N LEU A 122 -20.52 -13.43 19.34
CA LEU A 122 -21.34 -12.27 18.97
C LEU A 122 -20.57 -11.22 18.15
N ALA A 123 -19.25 -11.15 18.30
CA ALA A 123 -18.38 -10.33 17.45
C ALA A 123 -18.22 -10.91 16.03
N GLY A 124 -18.83 -12.07 15.74
CA GLY A 124 -18.79 -12.74 14.44
C GLY A 124 -17.49 -13.50 14.19
N ARG A 125 -16.76 -13.87 15.25
CA ARG A 125 -15.53 -14.69 15.15
C ARG A 125 -15.78 -16.11 15.65
N ASP A 126 -15.08 -17.06 15.03
CA ASP A 126 -15.14 -18.46 15.43
C ASP A 126 -14.33 -18.68 16.73
N VAL A 127 -15.06 -18.89 17.84
CA VAL A 127 -14.46 -19.17 19.16
C VAL A 127 -13.68 -20.48 19.16
N PHE A 128 -14.14 -21.49 18.43
CA PHE A 128 -13.52 -22.80 18.38
C PHE A 128 -12.20 -22.75 17.61
N GLU A 129 -12.17 -22.04 16.48
CA GLU A 129 -10.93 -21.79 15.73
C GLU A 129 -9.93 -21.02 16.61
N ALA A 130 -10.38 -19.99 17.34
CA ALA A 130 -9.52 -19.22 18.22
C ALA A 130 -8.88 -20.06 19.33
N VAL A 131 -9.64 -20.93 19.99
CA VAL A 131 -9.11 -21.86 21.00
C VAL A 131 -8.13 -22.85 20.35
N THR A 132 -8.47 -23.40 19.19
CA THR A 132 -7.62 -24.35 18.47
C THR A 132 -6.28 -23.71 18.09
N MET A 133 -6.31 -22.48 17.58
CA MET A 133 -5.13 -21.71 17.21
C MET A 133 -4.31 -21.26 18.43
N SER A 134 -4.95 -21.17 19.61
CA SER A 134 -4.24 -20.94 20.87
C SER A 134 -3.36 -22.15 21.26
N VAL A 135 -3.87 -23.37 21.06
CA VAL A 135 -3.16 -24.63 21.33
C VAL A 135 -2.15 -24.96 20.25
N THR A 136 -2.56 -24.85 18.99
CA THR A 136 -1.76 -25.19 17.81
C THR A 136 -1.56 -23.93 16.97
N PRO A 137 -0.41 -23.25 17.10
CA PRO A 137 -0.11 -22.06 16.33
C PRO A 137 -0.25 -22.29 14.83
N LYS A 138 -0.69 -21.25 14.12
CA LYS A 138 -0.87 -21.26 12.66
C LYS A 138 0.26 -20.48 12.01
N VAL A 139 0.77 -20.99 10.89
CA VAL A 139 1.79 -20.29 10.08
C VAL A 139 1.09 -19.53 8.96
N ILE A 140 1.36 -18.23 8.87
CA ILE A 140 0.82 -17.33 7.85
C ILE A 140 1.99 -16.74 7.07
N ASN A 141 1.89 -16.75 5.76
CA ASN A 141 2.92 -16.14 4.89
C ASN A 141 2.59 -14.67 4.65
N THR A 142 3.59 -13.81 4.73
CA THR A 142 3.46 -12.42 4.30
C THR A 142 3.37 -12.34 2.77
N PRO A 143 2.73 -11.30 2.22
CA PRO A 143 2.92 -10.96 0.80
C PRO A 143 4.41 -10.66 0.52
N ASN A 144 4.78 -10.62 -0.77
CA ASN A 144 6.13 -10.24 -1.18
C ASN A 144 6.41 -8.79 -0.80
N VAL A 145 7.35 -8.58 0.11
CA VAL A 145 7.74 -7.24 0.58
C VAL A 145 8.99 -6.81 -0.17
N ALA A 146 8.91 -5.75 -0.97
CA ALA A 146 10.04 -5.20 -1.69
C ALA A 146 10.61 -3.98 -0.95
N ALA A 147 11.91 -3.97 -0.72
CA ALA A 147 12.63 -2.87 -0.08
C ALA A 147 14.00 -2.64 -0.75
N VAL A 148 14.57 -1.46 -0.56
CA VAL A 148 15.86 -1.07 -1.16
C VAL A 148 16.87 -0.86 -0.04
N ALA A 149 18.01 -1.54 -0.11
CA ALA A 149 19.10 -1.31 0.84
C ALA A 149 19.85 0.00 0.53
N ALA A 150 20.69 0.48 1.45
CA ALA A 150 21.40 1.77 1.27
C ALA A 150 22.36 1.79 0.07
N ASP A 151 22.74 0.64 -0.46
CA ASP A 151 23.55 0.50 -1.68
C ASP A 151 22.72 0.56 -2.98
N GLY A 152 21.41 0.79 -2.89
CA GLY A 152 20.52 0.96 -4.03
C GLY A 152 20.03 -0.34 -4.66
N ILE A 153 20.31 -1.50 -4.04
CA ILE A 153 19.86 -2.80 -4.54
C ILE A 153 18.54 -3.18 -3.88
N GLN A 154 17.58 -3.58 -4.72
CA GLN A 154 16.28 -4.04 -4.27
C GLN A 154 16.37 -5.49 -3.77
N LEU A 155 15.74 -5.76 -2.63
CA LEU A 155 15.53 -7.08 -2.07
C LEU A 155 14.02 -7.34 -1.95
N ILE A 156 13.59 -8.53 -2.32
CA ILE A 156 12.21 -9.00 -2.17
C ILE A 156 12.22 -10.09 -1.12
N ALA A 157 11.66 -9.80 0.05
CA ALA A 157 11.62 -10.74 1.17
C ALA A 157 10.22 -11.32 1.34
N LYS A 158 10.16 -12.61 1.69
CA LYS A 158 8.95 -13.30 2.15
C LYS A 158 9.18 -13.81 3.55
N ALA A 159 8.27 -13.53 4.48
CA ALA A 159 8.34 -14.02 5.84
C ALA A 159 7.21 -15.01 6.14
N ARG A 160 7.53 -15.99 6.97
CA ARG A 160 6.61 -16.92 7.64
C ARG A 160 6.41 -16.41 9.05
N VAL A 161 5.18 -16.03 9.39
CA VAL A 161 4.81 -15.57 10.73
C VAL A 161 4.04 -16.68 11.41
N THR A 162 4.56 -17.16 12.53
CA THR A 162 3.86 -18.13 13.39
C THR A 162 3.08 -17.36 14.43
N VAL A 163 1.75 -17.42 14.37
CA VAL A 163 0.85 -16.71 15.27
C VAL A 163 0.02 -17.66 16.12
N ARG A 164 -0.29 -17.21 17.34
CA ARG A 164 -1.24 -17.83 18.26
C ARG A 164 -2.38 -16.85 18.55
N ALA A 165 -3.58 -17.35 18.80
CA ALA A 165 -4.69 -16.49 19.24
C ALA A 165 -4.45 -15.97 20.67
N ASN A 166 -4.63 -14.66 20.87
CA ASN A 166 -4.73 -14.08 22.20
C ASN A 166 -6.21 -13.94 22.59
N ILE A 167 -6.69 -14.85 23.42
CA ILE A 167 -8.11 -14.96 23.79
C ILE A 167 -8.62 -13.72 24.53
N SER A 168 -7.77 -13.06 25.33
CA SER A 168 -8.15 -11.86 26.09
C SER A 168 -8.37 -10.64 25.20
N GLN A 169 -7.70 -10.56 24.04
CA GLN A 169 -7.75 -9.43 23.11
C GLN A 169 -8.45 -9.75 21.79
N LEU A 170 -9.11 -10.91 21.70
CA LEU A 170 -9.76 -11.37 20.47
C LEU A 170 -10.98 -10.50 20.08
N VAL A 171 -11.66 -9.92 21.08
CA VAL A 171 -12.77 -8.98 20.88
C VAL A 171 -12.21 -7.55 20.84
N GLY A 172 -12.34 -6.89 19.69
CA GLY A 172 -11.88 -5.52 19.48
C GLY A 172 -10.39 -5.36 19.11
N GLY A 173 -9.59 -6.44 19.16
CA GLY A 173 -8.21 -6.45 18.69
C GLY A 173 -8.09 -6.41 17.17
N ALA A 174 -6.95 -5.92 16.69
CA ALA A 174 -6.63 -5.91 15.26
C ALA A 174 -6.46 -7.33 14.69
N GLY A 175 -6.85 -7.53 13.43
CA GLY A 175 -6.84 -8.83 12.77
C GLY A 175 -5.48 -9.25 12.20
N GLU A 176 -5.45 -10.42 11.53
CA GLU A 176 -4.25 -10.97 10.88
C GLU A 176 -3.63 -9.99 9.88
N GLU A 177 -4.46 -9.30 9.08
CA GLU A 177 -4.00 -8.33 8.06
C GLU A 177 -3.14 -7.21 8.67
N THR A 178 -3.53 -6.72 9.85
CA THR A 178 -2.78 -5.65 10.54
C THR A 178 -1.41 -6.14 11.00
N ILE A 179 -1.33 -7.39 11.46
CA ILE A 179 -0.06 -8.01 11.86
C ILE A 179 0.84 -8.17 10.64
N LEU A 180 0.32 -8.69 9.52
CA LEU A 180 1.08 -8.85 8.28
C LEU A 180 1.60 -7.51 7.75
N ALA A 181 0.79 -6.44 7.84
CA ALA A 181 1.21 -5.10 7.46
C ALA A 181 2.33 -4.55 8.37
N ARG A 182 2.20 -4.71 9.69
CA ARG A 182 3.23 -4.29 10.68
C ARG A 182 4.53 -5.07 10.52
N VAL A 183 4.45 -6.38 10.31
CA VAL A 183 5.61 -7.23 9.99
C VAL A 183 6.25 -6.77 8.68
N GLY A 184 5.44 -6.48 7.66
CA GLY A 184 5.92 -5.94 6.39
C GLY A 184 6.67 -4.61 6.55
N GLU A 185 6.12 -3.67 7.31
CA GLU A 185 6.78 -2.40 7.65
C GLU A 185 8.11 -2.64 8.37
N GLY A 186 8.13 -3.57 9.34
CA GLY A 186 9.35 -3.97 10.05
C GLY A 186 10.42 -4.49 9.10
N ILE A 187 10.05 -5.35 8.15
CA ILE A 187 10.96 -5.90 7.13
C ILE A 187 11.50 -4.78 6.24
N VAL A 188 10.64 -3.88 5.73
CA VAL A 188 11.06 -2.74 4.90
C VAL A 188 12.05 -1.86 5.66
N SER A 189 11.75 -1.54 6.91
CA SER A 189 12.61 -0.72 7.78
C SER A 189 13.97 -1.40 8.04
N SER A 190 14.00 -2.71 8.26
CA SER A 190 15.23 -3.46 8.49
C SER A 190 16.11 -3.55 7.23
N ILE A 191 15.52 -3.77 6.06
CA ILE A 191 16.26 -3.80 4.79
C ILE A 191 16.77 -2.39 4.45
N GLY A 192 15.94 -1.36 4.60
CA GLY A 192 16.31 0.02 4.30
C GLY A 192 17.38 0.61 5.23
N SER A 193 17.50 0.10 6.45
CA SER A 193 18.56 0.50 7.39
C SER A 193 19.87 -0.28 7.20
N SER A 194 19.88 -1.32 6.37
CA SER A 194 21.08 -2.11 6.08
C SER A 194 21.98 -1.36 5.09
N ARG A 195 23.30 -1.38 5.37
CA ARG A 195 24.27 -0.64 4.54
C ARG A 195 24.44 -1.24 3.14
N THR A 196 24.36 -2.56 3.05
CA THR A 196 24.51 -3.29 1.78
C THR A 196 23.53 -4.46 1.73
N HIS A 197 23.10 -4.84 0.54
CA HIS A 197 22.26 -6.03 0.33
C HIS A 197 22.95 -7.33 0.80
N LYS A 198 24.28 -7.37 0.76
CA LYS A 198 25.06 -8.54 1.20
C LYS A 198 24.90 -8.81 2.70
N GLU A 199 24.81 -7.77 3.52
CA GLU A 199 24.63 -7.92 4.97
C GLU A 199 23.31 -8.62 5.30
N VAL A 200 22.25 -8.31 4.54
CA VAL A 200 20.93 -8.93 4.67
C VAL A 200 20.96 -10.40 4.25
N LEU A 201 21.66 -10.72 3.16
CA LEU A 201 21.82 -12.10 2.67
C LEU A 201 22.70 -12.96 3.58
N GLU A 202 23.70 -12.36 4.22
CA GLU A 202 24.60 -13.07 5.14
C GLU A 202 23.89 -13.48 6.43
N ASN A 203 22.97 -12.65 6.94
CA ASN A 203 22.25 -12.90 8.19
C ASN A 203 20.78 -12.45 8.12
N PRO A 204 19.88 -13.22 7.48
CA PRO A 204 18.46 -12.88 7.37
C PRO A 204 17.75 -12.84 8.74
N ASP A 205 18.24 -13.60 9.72
CA ASP A 205 17.72 -13.64 11.10
C ASP A 205 17.86 -12.31 11.84
N LYS A 206 18.73 -11.40 11.39
CA LYS A 206 18.80 -10.05 11.98
C LYS A 206 17.49 -9.28 11.76
N ILE A 207 16.84 -9.49 10.61
CA ILE A 207 15.55 -8.87 10.30
C ILE A 207 14.51 -9.34 11.30
N SER A 208 14.34 -10.66 11.46
CA SER A 208 13.32 -11.20 12.35
C SER A 208 13.47 -10.74 13.80
N LYS A 209 14.70 -10.71 14.33
CA LYS A 209 14.98 -10.23 15.70
C LYS A 209 14.64 -8.75 15.88
N LEU A 210 15.00 -7.91 14.91
CA LEU A 210 14.72 -6.47 14.97
C LEU A 210 13.21 -6.18 14.87
N VAL A 211 12.52 -6.94 14.03
CA VAL A 211 11.07 -6.84 13.81
C VAL A 211 10.30 -7.32 15.03
N LEU A 212 10.66 -8.46 15.62
CA LEU A 212 10.06 -8.96 16.87
C LEU A 212 10.27 -7.99 18.05
N GLY A 213 11.44 -7.35 18.13
CA GLY A 213 11.76 -6.41 19.21
C GLY A 213 10.90 -5.14 19.26
N ARG A 214 10.08 -4.85 18.24
CA ARG A 214 9.22 -3.67 18.17
C ARG A 214 7.82 -3.86 18.79
N GLY A 215 7.48 -5.05 19.29
CA GLY A 215 6.18 -5.30 19.95
C GLY A 215 4.99 -5.15 18.99
N LEU A 216 5.05 -5.82 17.84
CA LEU A 216 4.08 -5.69 16.74
C LEU A 216 2.70 -6.26 17.07
N ASP A 217 2.64 -7.10 18.10
CA ASP A 217 1.47 -7.78 18.68
C ASP A 217 0.65 -6.88 19.63
N ALA A 218 1.15 -5.69 19.98
CA ALA A 218 0.44 -4.75 20.84
C ALA A 218 -0.94 -4.34 20.26
N GLY A 219 -2.00 -4.66 20.99
CA GLY A 219 -3.38 -4.34 20.63
C GLY A 219 -3.95 -5.19 19.49
N THR A 220 -3.35 -6.35 19.22
CA THR A 220 -3.82 -7.28 18.19
C THR A 220 -4.49 -8.50 18.83
N ALA A 221 -5.37 -9.15 18.07
CA ALA A 221 -6.06 -10.36 18.51
C ALA A 221 -5.14 -11.61 18.53
N TYR A 222 -3.87 -11.46 18.14
CA TYR A 222 -2.91 -12.56 18.02
C TYR A 222 -1.60 -12.19 18.71
N GLU A 223 -0.87 -13.22 19.09
CA GLU A 223 0.48 -13.14 19.63
C GLU A 223 1.45 -13.75 18.61
N ILE A 224 2.57 -13.08 18.35
CA ILE A 224 3.57 -13.53 17.39
C ILE A 224 4.61 -14.39 18.13
N LEU A 225 4.72 -15.67 17.79
CA LEU A 225 5.72 -16.56 18.37
C LEU A 225 7.06 -16.44 17.65
N SER A 226 7.02 -16.49 16.33
CA SER A 226 8.21 -16.39 15.49
C SER A 226 7.90 -15.66 14.19
N ILE A 227 8.92 -15.00 13.68
CA ILE A 227 8.96 -14.46 12.33
C ILE A 227 10.20 -15.08 11.70
N ASP A 228 10.01 -15.89 10.66
CA ASP A 228 11.08 -16.58 9.97
C ASP A 228 11.13 -16.06 8.54
N ILE A 229 12.30 -15.65 8.05
CA ILE A 229 12.42 -15.23 6.65
C ILE A 229 12.43 -16.49 5.78
N ALA A 230 11.39 -16.67 4.98
CA ALA A 230 11.22 -17.84 4.14
C ALA A 230 12.09 -17.78 2.88
N ASP A 231 12.26 -16.58 2.32
CA ASP A 231 12.92 -16.36 1.04
C ASP A 231 13.39 -14.90 0.91
N ILE A 232 14.54 -14.68 0.28
CA ILE A 232 15.07 -13.34 -0.06
C ILE A 232 15.62 -13.39 -1.47
N ASP A 233 14.94 -12.71 -2.39
CA ASP A 233 15.34 -12.57 -3.78
C ASP A 233 16.02 -11.22 -4.03
N ILE A 234 17.06 -11.21 -4.86
CA ILE A 234 17.70 -9.98 -5.35
C ILE A 234 16.90 -9.47 -6.55
N GLY A 235 16.36 -8.27 -6.43
CA GLY A 235 15.58 -7.59 -7.46
C GLY A 235 16.46 -6.74 -8.40
N LYS A 236 15.95 -5.55 -8.73
CA LYS A 236 16.64 -4.61 -9.63
C LYS A 236 17.66 -3.75 -8.85
N ASN A 237 18.71 -3.31 -9.54
CA ASN A 237 19.58 -2.26 -9.02
C ASN A 237 18.93 -0.89 -9.27
N ILE A 238 18.11 -0.45 -8.32
CA ILE A 238 17.39 0.82 -8.40
C ILE A 238 18.37 2.00 -8.35
N GLY A 239 19.47 1.88 -7.62
CA GLY A 239 20.53 2.89 -7.58
C GLY A 239 21.12 3.17 -8.97
N ALA A 240 21.45 2.12 -9.74
CA ALA A 240 21.97 2.26 -11.10
C ALA A 240 20.92 2.85 -12.07
N ILE A 241 19.65 2.44 -11.93
CA ILE A 241 18.55 2.98 -12.74
C ILE A 241 18.39 4.48 -12.47
N LEU A 242 18.29 4.89 -11.20
CA LEU A 242 18.17 6.30 -10.82
C LEU A 242 19.38 7.12 -11.27
N GLN A 243 20.60 6.57 -11.22
CA GLN A 243 21.79 7.25 -11.75
C GLN A 243 21.74 7.43 -13.27
N THR A 244 21.24 6.44 -13.99
CA THR A 244 21.07 6.51 -15.45
C THR A 244 20.01 7.53 -15.81
N ASP A 245 18.86 7.51 -15.13
CA ASP A 245 17.76 8.44 -15.32
C ASP A 245 18.21 9.89 -15.02
N GLN A 246 18.99 10.08 -13.96
CA GLN A 246 19.57 11.38 -13.62
C GLN A 246 20.56 11.86 -14.69
N ALA A 247 21.44 10.98 -15.17
CA ALA A 247 22.40 11.33 -16.23
C ALA A 247 21.70 11.66 -17.55
N GLU A 248 20.62 10.96 -17.89
CA GLU A 248 19.81 11.26 -19.07
C GLU A 248 19.09 12.61 -18.94
N ALA A 249 18.56 12.92 -17.76
CA ALA A 249 17.97 14.22 -17.47
C ALA A 249 19.01 15.35 -17.59
N ASP A 250 20.21 15.15 -17.02
CA ASP A 250 21.31 16.12 -17.09
C ASP A 250 21.80 16.32 -18.54
N LEU A 251 21.86 15.26 -19.33
CA LEU A 251 22.19 15.31 -20.77
C LEU A 251 21.17 16.14 -21.54
N LYS A 252 19.86 15.92 -21.33
CA LYS A 252 18.79 16.70 -21.97
C LYS A 252 18.89 18.19 -21.62
N VAL A 253 19.18 18.52 -20.37
CA VAL A 253 19.38 19.91 -19.93
C VAL A 253 20.63 20.53 -20.57
N ALA A 254 21.71 19.76 -20.69
CA ALA A 254 22.94 20.22 -21.34
C ALA A 254 22.73 20.46 -22.85
N GLU A 255 22.02 19.56 -23.53
CA GLU A 255 21.65 19.70 -24.94
C GLU A 255 20.77 20.93 -25.17
N ALA A 256 19.74 21.14 -24.35
CA ALA A 256 18.86 22.30 -24.43
C ALA A 256 19.64 23.61 -24.26
N LYS A 257 20.57 23.68 -23.29
CA LYS A 257 21.44 24.86 -23.10
C LYS A 257 22.42 25.07 -24.26
N ALA A 258 22.92 23.98 -24.86
CA ALA A 258 23.79 24.07 -26.03
C ALA A 258 23.02 24.60 -27.25
N GLU A 259 21.78 24.17 -27.44
CA GLU A 259 20.90 24.66 -28.49
C GLU A 259 20.50 26.12 -28.28
N GLU A 260 20.15 26.52 -27.04
CA GLU A 260 19.90 27.92 -26.68
C GLU A 260 21.10 28.82 -27.00
N ARG A 261 22.33 28.38 -26.65
CA ARG A 261 23.56 29.12 -26.98
C ARG A 261 23.80 29.21 -28.49
N ARG A 262 23.53 28.15 -29.24
CA ARG A 262 23.62 28.17 -30.71
C ARG A 262 22.61 29.16 -31.29
N ALA A 263 21.36 29.13 -30.83
CA ALA A 263 20.32 30.04 -31.26
C ALA A 263 20.69 31.51 -30.95
N MET A 264 21.20 31.79 -29.74
CA MET A 264 21.68 33.13 -29.38
C MET A 264 22.88 33.59 -30.22
N ALA A 265 23.83 32.69 -30.52
CA ALA A 265 24.97 33.01 -31.37
C ALA A 265 24.54 33.38 -32.80
N VAL A 266 23.60 32.62 -33.37
CA VAL A 266 23.02 32.92 -34.69
C VAL A 266 22.25 34.23 -34.65
N ALA A 267 21.46 34.48 -33.60
CA ALA A 267 20.74 35.76 -33.44
C ALA A 267 21.71 36.95 -33.35
N ALA A 268 22.80 36.83 -32.59
CA ALA A 268 23.83 37.85 -32.49
C ALA A 268 24.56 38.08 -33.82
N GLU A 269 24.84 37.02 -34.58
CA GLU A 269 25.42 37.13 -35.93
C GLU A 269 24.48 37.90 -36.87
N GLN A 270 23.18 37.58 -36.87
CA GLN A 270 22.18 38.30 -37.67
C GLN A 270 22.05 39.76 -37.22
N GLU A 271 22.07 40.03 -35.92
CA GLU A 271 22.05 41.40 -35.39
C GLU A 271 23.28 42.21 -35.85
N MET A 272 24.46 41.58 -35.88
CA MET A 272 25.69 42.21 -36.38
C MET A 272 25.64 42.47 -37.90
N ILE A 273 25.07 41.54 -38.68
CA ILE A 273 24.83 41.73 -40.11
C ILE A 273 23.88 42.92 -40.33
N ALA A 274 22.79 42.98 -39.57
CA ALA A 274 21.83 44.09 -39.64
C ALA A 274 22.50 45.43 -39.28
N LYS A 275 23.30 45.49 -38.21
CA LYS A 275 24.08 46.68 -37.84
C LYS A 275 25.09 47.09 -38.92
N ALA A 276 25.75 46.12 -39.55
CA ALA A 276 26.67 46.40 -40.66
C ALA A 276 25.94 46.95 -41.88
N GLN A 277 24.75 46.43 -42.19
CA GLN A 277 23.89 46.97 -43.25
C GLN A 277 23.40 48.39 -42.92
N GLU A 278 22.97 48.64 -41.69
CA GLU A 278 22.56 49.98 -41.23
C GLU A 278 23.72 50.98 -41.31
N ALA A 279 24.92 50.59 -40.87
CA ALA A 279 26.11 51.42 -40.98
C ALA A 279 26.48 51.70 -42.44
N ARG A 280 26.39 50.70 -43.33
CA ARG A 280 26.57 50.89 -44.78
C ARG A 280 25.53 51.85 -45.34
N ALA A 281 24.27 51.73 -44.94
CA ALA A 281 23.22 52.65 -45.36
C ALA A 281 23.51 54.09 -44.90
N LYS A 282 24.03 54.29 -43.68
CA LYS A 282 24.47 55.60 -43.19
C LYS A 282 25.64 56.17 -43.99
N VAL A 283 26.62 55.35 -44.35
CA VAL A 283 27.73 55.77 -45.22
C VAL A 283 27.20 56.21 -46.58
N ILE A 284 26.31 55.43 -47.19
CA ILE A 284 25.68 55.79 -48.48
C ILE A 284 24.91 57.11 -48.37
N LEU A 285 24.17 57.32 -47.28
CA LEU A 285 23.45 58.57 -47.05
C LEU A 285 24.42 59.76 -46.94
N ALA A 286 25.54 59.62 -46.23
CA ALA A 286 26.56 60.66 -46.10
C ALA A 286 27.30 60.90 -47.43
N GLU A 287 27.63 59.86 -48.19
CA GLU A 287 28.19 59.98 -49.53
C GLU A 287 27.24 60.69 -50.49
N ALA A 288 25.93 60.45 -50.39
CA ALA A 288 24.92 61.14 -51.18
C ALA A 288 24.80 62.64 -50.84
N GLU A 289 25.27 63.09 -49.69
CA GLU A 289 25.37 64.52 -49.37
C GLU A 289 26.49 65.21 -50.13
N VAL A 290 27.56 64.50 -50.53
CA VAL A 290 28.70 65.09 -51.23
C VAL A 290 28.30 65.63 -52.62
N PRO A 291 27.59 64.89 -53.50
CA PRO A 291 27.06 65.43 -54.75
C PRO A 291 26.07 66.59 -54.54
N LYS A 292 25.23 66.53 -53.48
CA LYS A 292 24.29 67.62 -53.17
C LYS A 292 25.02 68.90 -52.76
N ALA A 293 26.05 68.77 -51.92
CA ALA A 293 26.91 69.88 -51.51
C ALA A 293 27.71 70.44 -52.69
N MET A 294 28.25 69.57 -53.57
CA MET A 294 28.89 69.99 -54.82
C MET A 294 27.92 70.74 -55.73
N ALA A 295 26.68 70.25 -55.89
CA ALA A 295 25.65 70.94 -56.65
C ALA A 295 25.29 72.32 -56.04
N GLY A 296 25.32 72.46 -54.71
CA GLY A 296 25.24 73.74 -54.03
C GLY A 296 26.41 74.66 -54.37
N ALA A 297 27.64 74.16 -54.28
CA ALA A 297 28.85 74.92 -54.60
C ALA A 297 28.92 75.39 -56.07
N PHE A 298 28.37 74.61 -57.01
CA PHE A 298 28.20 75.04 -58.40
C PHE A 298 27.16 76.16 -58.56
N LYS A 299 26.06 76.12 -57.80
CA LYS A 299 25.03 77.18 -57.81
C LYS A 299 25.54 78.47 -57.19
N ASP A 300 26.29 78.37 -56.10
CA ASP A 300 26.86 79.51 -55.36
C ASP A 300 28.10 80.11 -56.04
N GLY A 301 28.57 79.50 -57.13
CA GLY A 301 29.69 80.01 -57.96
C GLY A 301 31.09 79.72 -57.40
N ASN A 302 31.21 78.88 -56.37
CA ASN A 302 32.47 78.55 -55.71
C ASN A 302 33.27 77.45 -56.40
N LEU A 303 32.67 76.71 -57.35
CA LEU A 303 33.35 75.66 -58.14
C LEU A 303 33.12 75.88 -59.65
N GLY A 304 34.19 75.90 -60.43
CA GLY A 304 34.13 76.09 -61.88
C GLY A 304 34.03 74.78 -62.68
N ILE A 305 33.53 74.86 -63.91
CA ILE A 305 33.39 73.70 -64.83
C ILE A 305 34.75 73.04 -65.12
N LEU A 306 35.82 73.83 -65.24
CA LEU A 306 37.17 73.32 -65.47
C LEU A 306 37.71 72.51 -64.28
N ASP A 307 37.32 72.83 -63.05
CA ASP A 307 37.78 72.12 -61.86
C ASP A 307 37.02 70.80 -61.66
N TYR A 308 35.76 70.72 -62.10
CA TYR A 308 35.02 69.46 -62.17
C TYR A 308 35.65 68.45 -63.14
N TYR A 309 36.04 68.90 -64.35
CA TYR A 309 36.72 68.04 -65.31
C TYR A 309 38.07 67.55 -64.80
N LYS A 310 38.82 68.36 -64.06
CA LYS A 310 40.05 67.92 -63.39
C LYS A 310 39.77 66.87 -62.31
N PHE A 311 38.74 67.06 -61.50
CA PHE A 311 38.34 66.08 -60.49
C PHE A 311 37.94 64.73 -61.13
N GLN A 312 37.15 64.75 -62.20
CA GLN A 312 36.79 63.54 -62.95
C GLN A 312 38.00 62.84 -63.55
N ASN A 313 38.97 63.59 -64.08
CA ASN A 313 40.21 62.99 -64.61
C ASN A 313 41.04 62.32 -63.49
N ILE A 314 41.15 62.96 -62.32
CA ILE A 314 41.86 62.39 -61.17
C ILE A 314 41.13 61.14 -60.65
N GLN A 315 39.80 61.15 -60.59
CA GLN A 315 39.02 59.95 -60.25
C GLN A 315 39.26 58.83 -61.25
N ALA A 316 39.17 59.10 -62.55
CA ALA A 316 39.42 58.10 -63.61
C ALA A 316 40.85 57.52 -63.54
N ASP A 317 41.86 58.36 -63.29
CA ASP A 317 43.24 57.90 -63.08
C ASP A 317 43.38 57.04 -61.82
N THR A 318 42.63 57.36 -60.76
CA THR A 318 42.63 56.59 -59.50
C THR A 318 41.94 55.24 -59.68
N GLU A 319 40.78 55.20 -60.35
CA GLU A 319 40.07 53.96 -60.70
C GLU A 319 40.92 53.05 -61.62
N MET A 320 41.61 53.63 -62.61
CA MET A 320 42.57 52.87 -63.42
C MET A 320 43.72 52.32 -62.57
N ARG A 321 44.23 53.07 -61.58
CA ARG A 321 45.29 52.56 -60.68
C ARG A 321 44.80 51.46 -59.75
N GLU A 322 43.61 51.58 -59.18
CA GLU A 322 43.03 50.56 -58.29
C GLU A 322 42.74 49.26 -59.05
N SER A 323 42.14 49.34 -60.24
CA SER A 323 41.87 48.18 -61.09
C SER A 323 43.14 47.46 -61.57
N ILE A 324 44.27 48.19 -61.72
CA ILE A 324 45.59 47.60 -61.98
C ILE A 324 46.17 46.95 -60.71
N ALA A 325 45.92 47.53 -59.53
CA ALA A 325 46.40 47.00 -58.24
C ALA A 325 45.67 45.70 -57.82
N ASP A 326 44.36 45.61 -58.06
CA ASP A 326 43.56 44.41 -57.77
C ASP A 326 43.86 43.22 -58.71
N ASN A 327 44.45 43.49 -59.88
CA ASN A 327 44.87 42.46 -60.84
C ASN A 327 46.24 41.81 -60.55
N LYS A 328 46.86 42.06 -59.38
CA LYS A 328 48.01 41.25 -58.95
C LYS A 328 47.56 39.84 -58.56
N PRO A 329 48.20 38.76 -59.06
CA PRO A 329 47.85 37.40 -58.65
C PRO A 329 48.13 37.22 -57.16
N LYS A 330 47.09 36.90 -56.38
CA LYS A 330 47.24 36.40 -55.00
C LYS A 330 48.04 35.10 -55.05
N SER A 331 49.30 35.16 -54.62
CA SER A 331 50.12 33.99 -54.29
C SER A 331 49.34 33.09 -53.32
N THR A 332 48.98 31.90 -53.80
CA THR A 332 48.28 30.84 -53.07
C THR A 332 49.20 30.21 -52.02
N GLY A 333 49.19 30.76 -50.80
CA GLY A 333 49.70 30.07 -49.62
C GLY A 333 48.75 28.94 -49.19
N LYS A 334 48.97 27.73 -49.71
CA LYS A 334 48.31 26.50 -49.24
C LYS A 334 48.76 26.22 -47.78
N SER A 335 47.91 26.55 -46.80
CA SER A 335 48.05 26.05 -45.42
C SER A 335 47.23 24.76 -45.29
N ASN A 336 47.94 23.64 -45.40
CA ASN A 336 47.46 22.32 -45.03
C ASN A 336 47.26 22.29 -43.49
N LYS A 337 46.05 22.01 -43.01
CA LYS A 337 45.82 21.54 -41.64
C LYS A 337 44.76 20.46 -41.66
N GLY A 338 45.24 19.21 -41.52
CA GLY A 338 44.46 18.15 -40.93
C GLY A 338 44.30 18.41 -39.42
N ASN A 339 43.07 18.30 -38.95
CA ASN A 339 42.62 17.33 -37.96
C ASN A 339 41.10 17.34 -37.95
#